data_AF-A0A7W1R6L7-F1
#
_entry.id   AF-A0A7W1R6L7-F1
#
_cell.length_a   1.000
_cell.length_b   1.000
_cell.length_c   1.000
_cell.angle_alpha   90.00
_cell.angle_beta   90.00
_cell.angle_gamma   90.00
#
_symmetry.space_group_name_H-M   'P 1'
#
loop_
_entity.id
_entity.type
_entity.pdbx_description
1 polymer ?
#
loop_
_entity_poly.entity_id
_entity_poly.type
_entity_poly.pdbx_seq_one_letter_code
_entity_poly.pdbx_strand_id
1 'polypeptide(L)'
;MSSHREAPETSKDAVADNTDVYAFVSPDRPDTVTLIANFIPFQNPAGGPNFYEFGDDVRYRINVDNSGDGVAKDIIYEFRFETTVPNENTFLYNTGPIESIDSPNFNRPQRCTVTEIRGESSTVIGEDLLLPPCNVGLRSTPNYPDLANSAIYEIGDGIRLFAGQRLDGFFVDLGSIFDLAALRPFQNLHLISTPAAAGVNGLRGFNVHSIALQIPIGQLTSDGSVPTDPLADNAVIGVYAAADRQKGRFQDATQSYGEGPFTQVSRLAVPLFNEVLVPMARKDAWNRSAPEQDSDFAQLVARPELAGLLPVLYPDVFPNLAAYDQDRADLLAIFLTGIPEGVVPGFQNNTGTTQADLQRLNVAIPPSAKPNVNGLV
;
A
#
# COMPACT_ATOMS: atom_id res chain seq x y z
N MET A 1 0.94 -3.20 4.43
CA MET A 1 2.27 -3.82 4.23
C MET A 1 2.13 -5.32 3.98
N SER A 2 2.69 -5.80 2.87
CA SER A 2 2.27 -7.06 2.22
C SER A 2 3.40 -8.09 2.17
N SER A 3 3.07 -9.34 1.86
CA SER A 3 4.06 -10.33 1.41
C SER A 3 4.59 -10.08 0.01
N HIS A 4 4.10 -9.04 -0.69
CA HIS A 4 4.62 -8.61 -1.98
C HIS A 4 4.41 -9.68 -3.06
N ARG A 5 3.26 -10.38 -2.96
CA ARG A 5 2.75 -11.56 -3.70
C ARG A 5 1.59 -12.19 -2.91
N GLU A 6 0.69 -11.36 -2.42
CA GLU A 6 -0.33 -11.68 -1.41
C GLU A 6 -1.39 -12.68 -1.87
N ALA A 7 -1.67 -12.75 -3.19
CA ALA A 7 -2.63 -13.65 -3.80
C ALA A 7 -2.07 -14.39 -5.04
N PRO A 8 -2.60 -15.57 -5.40
CA PRO A 8 -2.15 -16.31 -6.57
C PRO A 8 -2.16 -15.50 -7.88
N GLU A 9 -3.18 -14.67 -8.11
CA GLU A 9 -3.27 -13.90 -9.36
C GLU A 9 -2.35 -12.68 -9.37
N THR A 10 -2.29 -11.90 -8.29
CA THR A 10 -1.36 -10.76 -8.19
C THR A 10 0.10 -11.20 -8.24
N SER A 11 0.41 -12.40 -7.76
CA SER A 11 1.77 -12.97 -7.89
C SER A 11 2.23 -13.18 -9.34
N LYS A 12 1.30 -13.18 -10.31
CA LYS A 12 1.55 -13.28 -11.75
C LYS A 12 1.39 -11.93 -12.46
N ASP A 13 1.00 -10.88 -11.74
CA ASP A 13 0.67 -9.56 -12.24
C ASP A 13 1.27 -8.47 -11.35
N ALA A 14 2.60 -8.40 -11.33
CA ALA A 14 3.36 -7.55 -10.42
C ALA A 14 2.99 -6.05 -10.51
N VAL A 15 2.52 -5.56 -11.66
CA VAL A 15 2.15 -4.15 -11.83
C VAL A 15 0.85 -3.77 -11.12
N ALA A 16 -0.01 -4.75 -10.83
CA ALA A 16 -1.23 -4.55 -10.05
C ALA A 16 -1.09 -5.02 -8.60
N ASP A 17 0.04 -5.61 -8.21
CA ASP A 17 0.31 -6.08 -6.85
C ASP A 17 0.53 -4.88 -5.91
N ASN A 18 -0.44 -4.65 -5.03
CA ASN A 18 -0.41 -3.61 -4.02
C ASN A 18 0.37 -4.11 -2.79
N THR A 19 1.48 -3.46 -2.49
CA THR A 19 2.40 -3.96 -1.47
C THR A 19 2.18 -3.29 -0.12
N ASP A 20 1.92 -1.99 -0.07
CA ASP A 20 1.79 -1.27 1.20
C ASP A 20 0.91 -0.04 1.09
N VAL A 21 0.19 0.25 2.16
CA VAL A 21 -0.51 1.53 2.35
C VAL A 21 -0.02 2.17 3.64
N TYR A 22 0.25 3.47 3.58
CA TYR A 22 0.63 4.29 4.73
C TYR A 22 -0.26 5.52 4.77
N ALA A 23 -0.70 5.90 5.97
CA ALA A 23 -1.41 7.14 6.23
C ALA A 23 -0.88 7.72 7.56
N PHE A 24 -0.35 8.94 7.52
CA PHE A 24 0.16 9.62 8.71
C PHE A 24 0.13 11.14 8.54
N VAL A 25 -0.05 11.87 9.65
CA VAL A 25 0.15 13.33 9.65
C VAL A 25 1.61 13.62 9.29
N SER A 26 1.85 14.49 8.32
CA SER A 26 3.18 14.70 7.74
C SER A 26 4.11 15.37 8.75
N PRO A 27 5.26 14.76 9.14
CA PRO A 27 6.16 15.35 10.13
C PRO A 27 6.81 16.67 9.67
N ASP A 28 7.03 16.81 8.36
CA ASP A 28 7.62 17.98 7.71
C ASP A 28 6.61 19.11 7.47
N ARG A 29 5.30 18.79 7.47
CA ARG A 29 4.21 19.74 7.26
C ARG A 29 2.95 19.30 8.05
N PRO A 30 2.91 19.51 9.38
CA PRO A 30 1.93 18.86 10.27
C PRO A 30 0.45 19.26 10.10
N ASP A 31 0.15 20.27 9.29
CA ASP A 31 -1.19 20.63 8.84
C ASP A 31 -1.68 19.78 7.66
N THR A 32 -0.89 18.79 7.24
CA THR A 32 -1.17 17.90 6.11
C THR A 32 -1.02 16.42 6.49
N VAL A 33 -1.61 15.55 5.67
CA VAL A 33 -1.49 14.09 5.75
C VAL A 33 -0.71 13.59 4.56
N THR A 34 0.22 12.67 4.81
CA THR A 34 0.88 11.88 3.77
C THR A 34 0.16 10.56 3.60
N LEU A 35 -0.35 10.31 2.40
CA LEU A 35 -0.89 9.02 1.96
C LEU A 35 0.09 8.38 0.97
N ILE A 36 0.45 7.12 1.17
CA ILE A 36 1.35 6.38 0.28
C ILE A 36 0.71 5.05 -0.09
N ALA A 37 0.69 4.73 -1.37
CA ALA A 37 0.38 3.41 -1.90
C ALA A 37 1.58 2.87 -2.67
N ASN A 38 2.08 1.71 -2.27
CA ASN A 38 3.18 1.03 -2.94
C ASN A 38 2.67 -0.10 -3.84
N PHE A 39 3.33 -0.27 -4.98
CA PHE A 39 3.07 -1.30 -5.96
C PHE A 39 4.39 -1.85 -6.51
N ILE A 40 4.31 -2.95 -7.25
CA ILE A 40 5.45 -3.55 -7.96
C ILE A 40 6.56 -3.96 -6.98
N PRO A 41 6.47 -5.16 -6.40
CA PRO A 41 7.41 -5.60 -5.38
C PRO A 41 8.80 -5.97 -5.94
N PHE A 42 9.75 -6.16 -5.02
CA PHE A 42 11.03 -6.85 -5.27
C PHE A 42 11.83 -6.31 -6.45
N GLN A 43 11.92 -4.98 -6.57
CA GLN A 43 12.56 -4.36 -7.72
C GLN A 43 14.08 -4.50 -7.66
N ASN A 44 14.62 -5.41 -8.47
CA ASN A 44 16.03 -5.67 -8.58
C ASN A 44 16.69 -4.69 -9.57
N PRO A 45 17.69 -3.90 -9.16
CA PRO A 45 18.37 -2.95 -10.06
C PRO A 45 19.06 -3.63 -11.26
N ALA A 46 19.37 -4.93 -11.18
CA ALA A 46 19.94 -5.71 -12.29
C ALA A 46 18.89 -6.32 -13.25
N GLY A 47 17.62 -5.88 -13.18
CA GLY A 47 16.49 -6.47 -13.93
C GLY A 47 16.41 -6.15 -15.43
N GLY A 48 17.38 -5.45 -16.00
CA GLY A 48 17.36 -5.03 -17.41
C GLY A 48 17.24 -6.18 -18.44
N PRO A 49 16.90 -5.88 -19.71
CA PRO A 49 16.84 -4.55 -20.33
C PRO A 49 15.54 -3.78 -20.09
N ASN A 50 14.52 -4.41 -19.49
CA ASN A 50 13.28 -3.75 -19.09
C ASN A 50 13.29 -3.50 -17.59
N PHE A 51 13.06 -2.26 -17.19
CA PHE A 51 12.99 -1.90 -15.78
C PHE A 51 11.53 -1.77 -15.34
N TYR A 52 11.33 -1.50 -14.05
CA TYR A 52 10.01 -1.44 -13.44
C TYR A 52 9.31 -0.13 -13.83
N GLU A 53 8.03 -0.23 -14.13
CA GLU A 53 7.17 0.88 -14.55
C GLU A 53 5.73 0.58 -14.13
N PHE A 54 4.92 1.62 -13.84
CA PHE A 54 3.49 1.42 -13.58
C PHE A 54 2.80 0.89 -14.84
N GLY A 55 1.73 0.10 -14.68
CA GLY A 55 1.02 -0.47 -15.82
C GLY A 55 0.13 0.55 -16.52
N ASP A 56 0.31 0.73 -17.84
CA ASP A 56 -0.52 1.61 -18.67
C ASP A 56 -2.00 1.16 -18.72
N ASP A 57 -2.25 -0.14 -18.51
CA ASP A 57 -3.58 -0.76 -18.49
C ASP A 57 -4.16 -0.94 -17.08
N VAL A 58 -3.50 -0.39 -16.06
CA VAL A 58 -3.92 -0.45 -14.65
C VAL A 58 -4.40 0.92 -14.20
N ARG A 59 -5.49 0.91 -13.43
CA ARG A 59 -6.02 2.11 -12.78
C ARG A 59 -5.73 2.02 -11.29
N TYR A 60 -4.88 2.90 -10.80
CA TYR A 60 -4.48 2.92 -9.40
C TYR A 60 -5.35 3.90 -8.63
N ARG A 61 -5.75 3.55 -7.42
CA ARG A 61 -6.59 4.40 -6.58
C ARG A 61 -6.08 4.44 -5.13
N ILE A 62 -6.15 5.61 -4.53
CA ILE A 62 -6.17 5.79 -3.07
C ILE A 62 -7.58 6.27 -2.73
N ASN A 63 -8.29 5.52 -1.90
CA ASN A 63 -9.67 5.81 -1.52
C ASN A 63 -9.73 6.16 -0.03
N VAL A 64 -10.58 7.12 0.31
CA VAL A 64 -10.71 7.66 1.67
C VAL A 64 -12.18 7.59 2.09
N ASP A 65 -12.41 7.05 3.28
CA ASP A 65 -13.62 7.23 4.09
C ASP A 65 -13.34 8.38 5.06
N ASN A 66 -14.12 9.46 4.96
CA ASN A 66 -14.08 10.57 5.91
C ASN A 66 -15.44 10.84 6.57
N SER A 67 -16.45 10.05 6.22
CA SER A 67 -17.78 10.07 6.81
C SER A 67 -17.89 9.13 8.02
N GLY A 68 -16.96 8.18 8.16
CA GLY A 68 -16.89 7.24 9.27
C GLY A 68 -17.91 6.12 9.19
N ASP A 69 -18.36 5.77 7.98
CA ASP A 69 -19.31 4.67 7.74
C ASP A 69 -18.63 3.37 7.30
N GLY A 70 -17.31 3.38 7.12
CA GLY A 70 -16.49 2.25 6.66
C GLY A 70 -16.59 1.99 5.16
N VAL A 71 -17.18 2.89 4.38
CA VAL A 71 -17.31 2.84 2.93
C VAL A 71 -16.43 3.93 2.30
N ALA A 72 -15.18 3.59 2.02
CA ALA A 72 -14.18 4.53 1.49
C ALA A 72 -14.44 4.89 0.00
N LYS A 73 -15.44 5.73 -0.24
CA LYS A 73 -15.82 6.30 -1.55
C LYS A 73 -15.96 7.82 -1.53
N ASP A 74 -15.70 8.44 -0.38
CA ASP A 74 -15.95 9.87 -0.16
C ASP A 74 -14.96 10.71 -0.97
N ILE A 75 -13.70 10.28 -0.99
CA ILE A 75 -12.63 10.88 -1.78
C ILE A 75 -11.83 9.76 -2.44
N ILE A 76 -11.64 9.87 -3.75
CA ILE A 76 -10.80 8.94 -4.51
C ILE A 76 -9.78 9.74 -5.31
N TYR A 77 -8.52 9.43 -5.12
CA TYR A 77 -7.43 9.87 -5.99
C TYR A 77 -7.13 8.74 -6.96
N GLU A 78 -7.47 8.94 -8.22
CA GLU A 78 -7.21 8.01 -9.32
C GLU A 78 -5.96 8.42 -10.10
N PHE A 79 -5.09 7.46 -10.39
CA PHE A 79 -3.85 7.65 -11.14
C PHE A 79 -3.84 6.77 -12.39
N ARG A 80 -3.53 7.40 -13.51
CA ARG A 80 -3.35 6.76 -14.82
C ARG A 80 -1.97 7.08 -15.34
N PHE A 81 -1.27 6.05 -15.81
CA PHE A 81 0.08 6.18 -16.34
C PHE A 81 0.11 5.87 -17.83
N GLU A 82 1.00 6.55 -18.54
CA GLU A 82 1.25 6.31 -19.96
C GLU A 82 2.76 6.26 -20.21
N THR A 83 3.20 5.21 -20.89
CA THR A 83 4.60 5.01 -21.23
C THR A 83 4.86 5.28 -22.71
N THR A 84 5.95 5.97 -23.02
CA THR A 84 6.38 6.19 -24.41
C THR A 84 7.75 5.57 -24.70
N VAL A 85 8.07 5.38 -25.98
CA VAL A 85 9.39 4.94 -26.46
C VAL A 85 9.89 5.96 -27.50
N PRO A 86 10.62 7.01 -27.09
CA PRO A 86 11.08 8.05 -28.01
C PRO A 86 11.96 7.54 -29.16
N ASN A 87 12.78 6.52 -28.93
CA ASN A 87 13.63 5.86 -29.92
C ASN A 87 13.29 4.37 -30.01
N GLU A 88 12.48 4.04 -31.01
CA GLU A 88 12.03 2.67 -31.32
C GLU A 88 13.14 1.79 -31.92
N ASN A 89 14.31 2.36 -32.26
CA ASN A 89 15.40 1.67 -32.96
C ASN A 89 16.54 1.22 -32.04
N THR A 90 16.31 1.15 -30.72
CA THR A 90 17.29 0.68 -29.74
C THR A 90 16.65 -0.17 -28.65
N PHE A 91 17.38 -1.16 -28.15
CA PHE A 91 16.98 -1.93 -26.97
C PHE A 91 17.34 -1.25 -25.65
N LEU A 92 18.09 -0.14 -25.70
CA LEU A 92 18.59 0.54 -24.52
C LEU A 92 17.48 1.34 -23.83
N TYR A 93 17.40 1.20 -22.51
CA TYR A 93 16.56 2.05 -21.64
C TYR A 93 16.98 3.53 -21.70
N ASN A 94 18.28 3.77 -21.89
CA ASN A 94 18.82 5.10 -22.07
C ASN A 94 20.03 5.10 -23.00
N THR A 95 20.15 6.11 -23.86
CA THR A 95 21.25 6.22 -24.85
C THR A 95 22.46 7.00 -24.34
N GLY A 96 22.39 7.50 -23.11
CA GLY A 96 23.42 8.24 -22.38
C GLY A 96 22.94 8.50 -20.95
N PRO A 97 23.73 9.18 -20.09
CA PRO A 97 23.28 9.54 -18.75
C PRO A 97 21.96 10.32 -18.76
N ILE A 98 21.06 9.98 -17.84
CA ILE A 98 19.82 10.72 -17.57
C ILE A 98 20.13 11.71 -16.44
N GLU A 99 20.30 12.98 -16.79
CA GLU A 99 20.67 14.05 -15.85
C GLU A 99 19.45 14.89 -15.42
N SER A 100 18.32 14.74 -16.13
CA SER A 100 17.02 15.36 -15.85
C SER A 100 15.89 14.41 -16.27
N ILE A 101 14.68 14.58 -15.72
CA ILE A 101 13.52 13.71 -16.00
C ILE A 101 12.99 13.85 -17.44
N ASP A 102 13.32 14.95 -18.11
CA ASP A 102 13.01 15.24 -19.53
C ASP A 102 14.21 14.96 -20.46
N SER A 103 15.25 14.29 -19.97
CA SER A 103 16.47 14.05 -20.74
C SER A 103 16.16 13.34 -22.06
N PRO A 104 16.71 13.81 -23.20
CA PRO A 104 16.56 13.11 -24.48
C PRO A 104 17.23 11.74 -24.50
N ASN A 105 18.09 11.44 -23.51
CA ASN A 105 18.69 10.13 -23.35
C ASN A 105 17.73 9.11 -22.73
N PHE A 106 16.62 9.53 -22.12
CA PHE A 106 15.68 8.63 -21.47
C PHE A 106 14.69 8.05 -22.50
N ASN A 107 14.78 6.74 -22.75
CA ASN A 107 14.03 6.09 -23.82
C ASN A 107 12.73 5.40 -23.36
N ARG A 108 12.34 5.57 -22.10
CA ARG A 108 11.14 4.95 -21.52
C ARG A 108 10.45 5.86 -20.49
N PRO A 109 10.19 7.14 -20.78
CA PRO A 109 9.53 8.03 -19.82
C PRO A 109 8.07 7.63 -19.64
N GLN A 110 7.61 7.72 -18.38
CA GLN A 110 6.21 7.60 -18.00
C GLN A 110 5.64 8.95 -17.57
N ARG A 111 4.38 9.18 -17.89
CA ARG A 111 3.61 10.35 -17.46
C ARG A 111 2.43 9.91 -16.62
N CYS A 112 2.01 10.74 -15.68
CA CYS A 112 0.90 10.50 -14.79
C CYS A 112 -0.18 11.59 -14.94
N THR A 113 -1.43 11.15 -14.95
CA THR A 113 -2.62 11.99 -14.76
C THR A 113 -3.31 11.60 -13.46
N VAL A 114 -3.70 12.60 -12.69
CA VAL A 114 -4.36 12.46 -11.38
C VAL A 114 -5.75 13.05 -11.44
N THR A 115 -6.74 12.23 -11.12
CA THR A 115 -8.14 12.67 -11.02
C THR A 115 -8.60 12.53 -9.59
N GLU A 116 -9.13 13.61 -9.03
CA GLU A 116 -9.84 13.59 -7.74
C GLU A 116 -11.34 13.40 -8.00
N ILE A 117 -11.93 12.43 -7.32
CA ILE A 117 -13.36 12.13 -7.38
C ILE A 117 -13.95 12.32 -5.98
N ARG A 118 -15.03 13.11 -5.90
CA ARG A 118 -15.79 13.39 -4.68
C ARG A 118 -17.28 13.31 -4.98
N GLY A 119 -17.94 12.25 -4.51
CA GLY A 119 -19.32 11.95 -4.88
C GLY A 119 -19.47 11.80 -6.40
N GLU A 120 -20.30 12.65 -7.02
CA GLU A 120 -20.48 12.67 -8.50
C GLU A 120 -19.47 13.58 -9.22
N SER A 121 -18.68 14.37 -8.48
CA SER A 121 -17.68 15.26 -9.08
C SER A 121 -16.41 14.50 -9.40
N SER A 122 -15.85 14.76 -10.58
CA SER A 122 -14.57 14.19 -11.06
C SER A 122 -13.76 15.31 -11.69
N THR A 123 -12.58 15.60 -11.12
CA THR A 123 -11.73 16.73 -11.52
C THR A 123 -10.30 16.27 -11.73
N VAL A 124 -9.72 16.56 -12.90
CA VAL A 124 -8.28 16.37 -13.13
C VAL A 124 -7.53 17.44 -12.34
N ILE A 125 -6.71 17.03 -11.38
CA ILE A 125 -5.94 17.93 -10.50
C ILE A 125 -4.45 17.98 -10.85
N GLY A 126 -3.99 17.07 -11.71
CA GLY A 126 -2.65 17.04 -12.29
C GLY A 126 -2.64 16.23 -13.58
N GLU A 127 -1.89 16.69 -14.58
CA GLU A 127 -1.83 16.08 -15.92
C GLU A 127 -0.42 16.23 -16.48
N ASP A 128 -0.01 15.30 -17.34
CA ASP A 128 1.27 15.32 -18.04
C ASP A 128 2.52 15.33 -17.13
N LEU A 129 2.40 14.74 -15.93
CA LEU A 129 3.44 14.76 -14.90
C LEU A 129 4.48 13.67 -15.15
N LEU A 130 5.73 14.05 -15.44
CA LEU A 130 6.81 13.10 -15.71
C LEU A 130 7.24 12.35 -14.44
N LEU A 131 7.43 11.04 -14.57
CA LEU A 131 8.02 10.21 -13.52
C LEU A 131 9.56 10.23 -13.61
N PRO A 132 10.26 10.05 -12.47
CA PRO A 132 11.69 9.82 -12.54
C PRO A 132 11.98 8.46 -13.19
N PRO A 133 13.16 8.26 -13.81
CA PRO A 133 13.57 6.95 -14.30
C PRO A 133 13.73 5.94 -13.16
N CYS A 134 14.02 4.68 -13.46
CA CYS A 134 14.49 3.70 -12.47
C CYS A 134 15.93 4.00 -12.04
N ASN A 135 16.29 3.68 -10.78
CA ASN A 135 17.67 3.74 -10.31
C ASN A 135 18.48 2.53 -10.82
N VAL A 136 18.90 2.60 -12.07
CA VAL A 136 19.61 1.51 -12.77
C VAL A 136 21.06 1.40 -12.31
N GLY A 137 21.73 2.53 -12.14
CA GLY A 137 23.14 2.59 -11.75
C GLY A 137 23.87 3.82 -12.28
N LEU A 138 25.10 4.03 -11.82
CA LEU A 138 25.86 5.28 -11.98
C LEU A 138 26.04 5.77 -13.43
N ARG A 139 25.95 4.89 -14.44
CA ARG A 139 26.06 5.27 -15.86
C ARG A 139 24.75 5.80 -16.44
N SER A 140 23.61 5.33 -15.94
CA SER A 140 22.29 5.69 -16.43
C SER A 140 21.66 6.78 -15.57
N THR A 141 21.70 6.62 -14.25
CA THR A 141 21.12 7.53 -13.26
C THR A 141 22.17 7.93 -12.23
N PRO A 142 23.17 8.74 -12.61
CA PRO A 142 24.30 9.10 -11.73
C PRO A 142 23.86 9.82 -10.45
N ASN A 143 22.73 10.54 -10.49
CA ASN A 143 22.19 11.27 -9.36
C ASN A 143 20.67 11.03 -9.23
N TYR A 144 20.31 9.82 -8.79
CA TYR A 144 18.91 9.43 -8.61
C TYR A 144 18.11 10.36 -7.66
N PRO A 145 18.66 10.82 -6.51
CA PRO A 145 17.92 11.72 -5.64
C PRO A 145 17.43 13.00 -6.33
N ASP A 146 18.25 13.63 -7.17
CA ASP A 146 17.85 14.87 -7.86
C ASP A 146 16.78 14.60 -8.94
N LEU A 147 16.92 13.49 -9.67
CA LEU A 147 15.88 13.03 -10.61
C LEU A 147 14.55 12.79 -9.88
N ALA A 148 14.59 12.09 -8.75
CA ALA A 148 13.42 11.82 -7.93
C ALA A 148 12.78 13.10 -7.35
N ASN A 149 13.59 14.06 -6.91
CA ASN A 149 13.11 15.33 -6.35
C ASN A 149 12.50 16.25 -7.42
N SER A 150 13.03 16.24 -8.64
CA SER A 150 12.46 17.03 -9.75
C SER A 150 11.10 16.52 -10.25
N ALA A 151 10.74 15.28 -9.91
CA ALA A 151 9.43 14.69 -10.18
C ALA A 151 8.44 14.83 -9.00
N ILE A 152 8.67 15.78 -8.09
CA ILE A 152 7.71 16.16 -7.05
C ILE A 152 6.92 17.37 -7.55
N TYR A 153 5.61 17.21 -7.69
CA TYR A 153 4.72 18.22 -8.24
C TYR A 153 3.81 18.79 -7.16
N GLU A 154 3.47 20.07 -7.27
CA GLU A 154 2.25 20.61 -6.66
C GLU A 154 1.10 20.38 -7.63
N ILE A 155 0.04 19.76 -7.14
CA ILE A 155 -1.16 19.43 -7.90
C ILE A 155 -2.38 19.90 -7.12
N GLY A 156 -3.44 20.34 -7.79
CA GLY A 156 -4.60 20.94 -7.14
C GLY A 156 -4.23 22.05 -6.13
N ASP A 157 -5.12 22.28 -5.16
CA ASP A 157 -4.95 23.34 -4.17
C ASP A 157 -4.04 22.90 -3.01
N GLY A 158 -2.71 22.89 -3.23
CA GLY A 158 -1.73 22.65 -2.17
C GLY A 158 -1.41 21.18 -1.86
N ILE A 159 -1.87 20.26 -2.72
CA ILE A 159 -1.46 18.85 -2.67
C ILE A 159 -0.08 18.72 -3.31
N ARG A 160 0.80 17.89 -2.72
CA ARG A 160 2.04 17.47 -3.38
C ARG A 160 1.95 16.01 -3.80
N LEU A 161 2.46 15.71 -4.99
CA LEU A 161 2.53 14.35 -5.54
C LEU A 161 3.97 13.96 -5.81
N PHE A 162 4.28 12.70 -5.52
CA PHE A 162 5.39 11.97 -6.09
C PHE A 162 4.90 10.59 -6.58
N ALA A 163 5.33 10.17 -7.76
CA ALA A 163 5.17 8.79 -8.24
C ALA A 163 6.49 8.25 -8.78
N GLY A 164 6.87 7.03 -8.41
CA GLY A 164 8.07 6.37 -8.93
C GLY A 164 8.79 5.50 -7.91
N GLN A 165 9.99 5.04 -8.27
CA GLN A 165 10.74 4.07 -7.47
C GLN A 165 11.21 4.62 -6.11
N ARG A 166 11.02 3.84 -5.04
CA ARG A 166 11.56 4.11 -3.70
C ARG A 166 12.04 2.82 -3.05
N LEU A 167 13.00 2.93 -2.14
CA LEU A 167 13.38 1.82 -1.28
C LEU A 167 12.15 1.38 -0.49
N ASP A 168 11.95 0.07 -0.37
CA ASP A 168 10.88 -0.48 0.45
C ASP A 168 11.10 -0.11 1.92
N GLY A 169 10.10 0.55 2.50
CA GLY A 169 10.10 1.02 3.88
C GLY A 169 9.65 -0.05 4.89
N PHE A 170 9.14 -1.19 4.42
CA PHE A 170 8.66 -2.25 5.30
C PHE A 170 9.78 -3.19 5.76
N PHE A 171 9.63 -3.71 6.98
CA PHE A 171 10.52 -4.68 7.58
C PHE A 171 9.72 -5.90 7.99
N VAL A 172 9.96 -7.04 7.34
CA VAL A 172 9.26 -8.29 7.64
C VAL A 172 10.13 -9.50 7.36
N ASP A 173 10.04 -10.50 8.23
CA ASP A 173 10.70 -11.80 8.04
C ASP A 173 9.75 -12.77 7.33
N LEU A 174 9.54 -12.52 6.03
CA LEU A 174 8.67 -13.35 5.18
C LEU A 174 9.16 -14.79 5.14
N GLY A 175 10.48 -14.99 5.07
CA GLY A 175 11.08 -16.32 5.06
C GLY A 175 10.92 -17.09 6.37
N SER A 176 10.61 -16.42 7.48
CA SER A 176 10.27 -17.06 8.76
C SER A 176 8.78 -17.43 8.79
N ILE A 177 7.88 -16.47 8.53
CA ILE A 177 6.44 -16.72 8.67
C ILE A 177 5.91 -17.71 7.61
N PHE A 178 6.40 -17.63 6.37
CA PHE A 178 5.96 -18.51 5.27
C PHE A 178 6.79 -19.79 5.13
N ASP A 179 7.85 -19.96 5.92
CA ASP A 179 8.48 -21.26 6.16
C ASP A 179 7.86 -21.91 7.41
N LEU A 180 6.60 -22.31 7.26
CA LEU A 180 5.80 -22.97 8.31
C LEU A 180 5.77 -22.22 9.65
N ALA A 181 5.61 -20.89 9.63
CA ALA A 181 5.58 -20.04 10.81
C ALA A 181 6.77 -20.25 11.77
N ALA A 182 7.97 -20.45 11.24
CA ALA A 182 9.21 -20.60 12.00
C ALA A 182 9.68 -19.28 12.61
N LEU A 183 8.94 -18.76 13.59
CA LEU A 183 9.17 -17.51 14.33
C LEU A 183 10.59 -17.40 14.89
N ARG A 184 11.32 -16.38 14.42
CA ARG A 184 12.62 -16.00 14.96
C ARG A 184 12.48 -14.99 16.11
N PRO A 185 13.33 -15.04 17.16
CA PRO A 185 14.52 -15.87 17.30
C PRO A 185 14.32 -17.19 18.07
N PHE A 186 13.09 -17.66 18.27
CA PHE A 186 12.80 -18.83 19.10
C PHE A 186 12.37 -20.07 18.29
N GLN A 187 12.72 -20.15 17.01
CA GLN A 187 12.44 -21.29 16.14
C GLN A 187 13.08 -22.60 16.61
N ASN A 188 14.01 -22.54 17.58
CA ASN A 188 14.51 -23.73 18.28
C ASN A 188 13.43 -24.41 19.14
N LEU A 189 12.34 -23.71 19.47
CA LEU A 189 11.16 -24.23 20.17
C LEU A 189 10.07 -24.74 19.21
N HIS A 190 10.28 -24.59 17.91
CA HIS A 190 9.37 -25.11 16.88
C HIS A 190 9.43 -26.65 16.84
N LEU A 191 8.34 -27.30 16.48
CA LEU A 191 8.21 -28.75 16.35
C LEU A 191 9.27 -29.33 15.38
N ILE A 192 9.55 -28.60 14.31
CA ILE A 192 10.70 -28.84 13.43
C ILE A 192 11.80 -27.85 13.83
N SER A 193 12.55 -28.22 14.85
CA SER A 193 13.52 -27.33 15.51
C SER A 193 14.73 -27.02 14.59
N THR A 194 15.10 -25.73 14.53
CA THR A 194 16.35 -25.26 13.93
C THR A 194 17.06 -24.30 14.89
N PRO A 195 18.39 -24.07 14.74
CA PRO A 195 19.10 -23.15 15.63
C PRO A 195 18.46 -21.75 15.63
N ALA A 196 18.36 -21.15 16.82
CA ALA A 196 17.93 -19.78 17.01
C ALA A 196 18.76 -18.82 16.13
N ALA A 197 18.10 -17.84 15.52
CA ALA A 197 18.72 -16.89 14.61
C ALA A 197 18.00 -15.55 14.71
N ALA A 198 18.68 -14.46 14.38
CA ALA A 198 18.05 -13.14 14.33
C ALA A 198 16.99 -13.09 13.21
N GLY A 199 15.98 -12.24 13.39
CA GLY A 199 15.03 -11.91 12.33
C GLY A 199 15.74 -11.32 11.11
N VAL A 200 15.27 -11.67 9.92
CA VAL A 200 15.81 -11.23 8.64
C VAL A 200 14.77 -10.41 7.92
N ASN A 201 15.05 -9.13 7.61
CA ASN A 201 14.17 -8.37 6.74
C ASN A 201 14.33 -8.87 5.28
N GLY A 202 13.33 -9.59 4.78
CA GLY A 202 13.31 -10.15 3.43
C GLY A 202 13.20 -9.09 2.31
N LEU A 203 12.76 -7.88 2.62
CA LEU A 203 12.58 -6.77 1.68
C LEU A 203 13.82 -5.87 1.60
N ARG A 204 14.80 -6.08 2.48
CA ARG A 204 15.97 -5.21 2.59
C ARG A 204 16.74 -5.15 1.26
N GLY A 205 16.86 -3.93 0.72
CA GLY A 205 17.64 -3.66 -0.49
C GLY A 205 16.84 -3.79 -1.79
N PHE A 206 15.55 -4.09 -1.71
CA PHE A 206 14.64 -4.03 -2.84
C PHE A 206 13.89 -2.69 -2.85
N ASN A 207 13.59 -2.22 -4.06
CA ASN A 207 12.69 -1.09 -4.23
C ASN A 207 11.25 -1.57 -4.49
N VAL A 208 10.34 -0.62 -4.35
CA VAL A 208 8.94 -0.65 -4.80
C VAL A 208 8.68 0.59 -5.65
N HIS A 209 7.51 0.67 -6.28
CA HIS A 209 7.02 1.89 -6.89
C HIS A 209 5.98 2.51 -5.96
N SER A 210 6.21 3.75 -5.55
CA SER A 210 5.33 4.47 -4.63
C SER A 210 4.53 5.52 -5.38
N ILE A 211 3.25 5.65 -5.02
CA ILE A 211 2.43 6.82 -5.26
C ILE A 211 2.24 7.51 -3.90
N ALA A 212 2.73 8.73 -3.75
CA ALA A 212 2.70 9.48 -2.49
C ALA A 212 2.01 10.83 -2.69
N LEU A 213 0.99 11.09 -1.88
CA LEU A 213 0.29 12.37 -1.80
C LEU A 213 0.53 13.02 -0.44
N GLN A 214 0.80 14.32 -0.41
CA GLN A 214 0.81 15.15 0.80
C GLN A 214 -0.33 16.16 0.70
N ILE A 215 -1.39 15.98 1.48
CA ILE A 215 -2.70 16.62 1.28
C ILE A 215 -3.05 17.47 2.51
N PRO A 216 -3.51 18.73 2.37
CA PRO A 216 -4.04 19.50 3.49
C PRO A 216 -5.12 18.74 4.28
N ILE A 217 -5.04 18.73 5.62
CA ILE A 217 -6.02 17.99 6.46
C ILE A 217 -7.45 18.41 6.15
N GLY A 218 -7.69 19.72 5.97
CA GLY A 218 -9.01 20.26 5.61
C GLY A 218 -9.54 19.85 4.23
N GLN A 219 -8.77 19.13 3.41
CA GLN A 219 -9.29 18.51 2.18
C GLN A 219 -9.66 17.04 2.37
N LEU A 220 -9.30 16.45 3.51
CA LEU A 220 -9.59 15.06 3.86
C LEU A 220 -10.72 14.94 4.88
N THR A 221 -10.90 15.92 5.78
CA THR A 221 -12.00 15.92 6.76
C THR A 221 -13.33 16.28 6.12
N SER A 222 -14.42 15.69 6.63
CA SER A 222 -15.76 15.81 6.03
C SER A 222 -16.36 17.22 6.11
N ASP A 223 -15.92 18.05 7.05
CA ASP A 223 -16.36 19.44 7.23
C ASP A 223 -15.30 20.48 6.82
N GLY A 224 -14.16 20.01 6.30
CA GLY A 224 -13.03 20.83 5.88
C GLY A 224 -12.23 21.49 7.01
N SER A 225 -12.46 21.09 8.26
CA SER A 225 -11.71 21.61 9.41
C SER A 225 -10.38 20.86 9.64
N VAL A 226 -9.56 21.35 10.55
CA VAL A 226 -8.35 20.66 11.05
C VAL A 226 -8.57 20.32 12.53
N PRO A 227 -9.07 19.12 12.85
CA PRO A 227 -9.39 18.72 14.21
C PRO A 227 -8.15 18.70 15.10
N THR A 228 -8.30 19.15 16.34
CA THR A 228 -7.26 19.08 17.39
C THR A 228 -7.64 18.19 18.56
N ASP A 229 -8.91 17.78 18.64
CA ASP A 229 -9.41 16.83 19.64
C ASP A 229 -9.41 15.42 19.03
N PRO A 230 -8.61 14.47 19.54
CA PRO A 230 -8.63 13.08 19.07
C PRO A 230 -9.99 12.40 19.20
N LEU A 231 -10.89 12.91 20.05
CA LEU A 231 -12.22 12.35 20.24
C LEU A 231 -13.27 12.98 19.32
N ALA A 232 -12.91 13.96 18.49
CA ALA A 232 -13.86 14.55 17.54
C ALA A 232 -14.27 13.54 16.45
N ASP A 233 -15.55 13.56 16.10
CA ASP A 233 -16.15 12.63 15.13
C ASP A 233 -15.52 12.74 13.73
N ASN A 234 -15.04 13.92 13.36
CA ASN A 234 -14.39 14.19 12.06
C ASN A 234 -12.86 14.04 12.09
N ALA A 235 -12.28 13.57 13.21
CA ALA A 235 -10.83 13.43 13.35
C ALA A 235 -10.28 12.17 12.67
N VAL A 236 -11.13 11.25 12.23
CA VAL A 236 -10.69 9.95 11.70
C VAL A 236 -10.99 9.84 10.22
N ILE A 237 -9.99 9.38 9.47
CA ILE A 237 -10.16 8.92 8.10
C ILE A 237 -9.75 7.45 7.99
N GLY A 238 -10.46 6.69 7.15
CA GLY A 238 -10.08 5.35 6.73
C GLY A 238 -9.50 5.38 5.32
N VAL A 239 -8.37 4.70 5.09
CA VAL A 239 -7.69 4.73 3.79
C VAL A 239 -7.41 3.31 3.30
N TYR A 240 -7.64 3.06 2.02
CA TYR A 240 -7.13 1.88 1.34
C TYR A 240 -6.71 2.22 -0.09
N ALA A 241 -5.77 1.44 -0.63
CA ALA A 241 -5.36 1.56 -2.02
C ALA A 241 -5.84 0.36 -2.84
N ALA A 242 -6.07 0.59 -4.12
CA ALA A 242 -6.57 -0.43 -5.03
C ALA A 242 -5.90 -0.32 -6.41
N ALA A 243 -5.84 -1.45 -7.10
CA ALA A 243 -5.54 -1.52 -8.52
C ALA A 243 -6.72 -2.16 -9.23
N ASP A 244 -7.21 -1.50 -10.29
CA ASP A 244 -8.26 -2.01 -11.14
C ASP A 244 -7.74 -2.29 -12.55
N ARG A 245 -8.36 -3.28 -13.20
CA ARG A 245 -8.17 -3.58 -14.62
C ARG A 245 -9.50 -3.62 -15.35
N GLN A 246 -9.48 -3.38 -16.64
CA GLN A 246 -10.68 -3.59 -17.46
C GLN A 246 -11.04 -5.07 -17.51
N LYS A 247 -12.35 -5.36 -17.48
CA LYS A 247 -12.88 -6.72 -17.39
C LYS A 247 -12.48 -7.62 -18.57
N GLY A 248 -12.36 -7.06 -19.77
CA GLY A 248 -11.83 -7.74 -20.94
C GLY A 248 -10.36 -7.42 -21.13
N ARG A 249 -9.54 -8.43 -21.43
CA ARG A 249 -8.17 -8.26 -21.91
C ARG A 249 -8.04 -9.00 -23.23
N PHE A 250 -7.62 -8.26 -24.25
CA PHE A 250 -7.45 -8.76 -25.60
C PHE A 250 -5.99 -8.66 -25.98
N GLN A 251 -5.53 -9.65 -26.74
CA GLN A 251 -4.19 -9.68 -27.28
C GLN A 251 -4.30 -9.88 -28.78
N ASP A 252 -3.73 -8.95 -29.54
CA ASP A 252 -3.53 -9.10 -30.98
C ASP A 252 -2.04 -9.32 -31.29
N ALA A 253 -1.69 -9.31 -32.58
CA ALA A 253 -0.32 -9.59 -33.04
C ALA A 253 0.72 -8.55 -32.58
N THR A 254 0.27 -7.37 -32.14
CA THR A 254 1.13 -6.20 -31.89
C THR A 254 0.93 -5.58 -30.51
N GLN A 255 -0.24 -5.74 -29.90
CA GLN A 255 -0.57 -5.11 -28.62
C GLN A 255 -1.46 -5.99 -27.75
N SER A 256 -1.43 -5.71 -26.45
CA SER A 256 -2.47 -6.13 -25.51
C SER A 256 -3.24 -4.89 -25.08
N TYR A 257 -4.56 -4.97 -25.05
CA TYR A 257 -5.42 -3.87 -24.63
C TYR A 257 -6.60 -4.36 -23.79
N GLY A 258 -7.15 -3.46 -22.96
CA GLY A 258 -8.32 -3.73 -22.14
C GLY A 258 -9.62 -3.21 -22.77
N GLU A 259 -10.74 -3.83 -22.41
CA GLU A 259 -12.07 -3.34 -22.79
C GLU A 259 -13.10 -3.56 -21.67
N GLY A 260 -14.12 -2.69 -21.62
CA GLY A 260 -15.19 -2.75 -20.65
C GLY A 260 -14.88 -2.02 -19.34
N PRO A 261 -15.75 -2.17 -18.32
CA PRO A 261 -15.60 -1.48 -17.06
C PRO A 261 -14.36 -1.96 -16.30
N PHE A 262 -13.77 -1.07 -15.52
CA PHE A 262 -12.73 -1.41 -14.55
C PHE A 262 -13.31 -2.22 -13.39
N THR A 263 -12.56 -3.22 -12.96
CA THR A 263 -12.84 -4.03 -11.77
C THR A 263 -11.59 -4.11 -10.93
N GLN A 264 -11.76 -4.09 -9.61
CA GLN A 264 -10.66 -4.25 -8.67
C GLN A 264 -10.03 -5.64 -8.81
N VAL A 265 -8.71 -5.70 -8.86
CA VAL A 265 -7.92 -6.93 -8.94
C VAL A 265 -6.93 -7.08 -7.80
N SER A 266 -6.59 -5.98 -7.12
CA SER A 266 -5.84 -5.95 -5.86
C SER A 266 -6.31 -4.79 -5.02
N ARG A 267 -6.21 -4.94 -3.70
CA ARG A 267 -6.38 -3.89 -2.72
C ARG A 267 -5.50 -4.17 -1.50
N LEU A 268 -5.23 -3.13 -0.73
CA LEU A 268 -4.60 -3.28 0.57
C LEU A 268 -4.95 -2.10 1.47
N ALA A 269 -5.10 -2.36 2.76
CA ALA A 269 -5.04 -1.34 3.78
C ALA A 269 -4.12 -1.78 4.93
N VAL A 270 -4.62 -2.62 5.85
CA VAL A 270 -3.84 -3.08 6.99
C VAL A 270 -2.82 -4.14 6.55
N PRO A 271 -1.58 -4.09 7.07
CA PRO A 271 -0.58 -5.10 6.77
C PRO A 271 -1.01 -6.55 7.03
N LEU A 272 -0.59 -7.44 6.13
CA LEU A 272 -0.69 -8.89 6.24
C LEU A 272 -2.13 -9.46 6.36
N PHE A 273 -3.15 -8.66 6.02
CA PHE A 273 -4.55 -9.11 6.07
C PHE A 273 -4.77 -10.30 5.14
N ASN A 274 -4.53 -10.12 3.84
CA ASN A 274 -4.76 -11.17 2.86
C ASN A 274 -3.77 -12.32 3.05
N GLU A 275 -2.55 -11.99 3.48
CA GLU A 275 -1.40 -12.87 3.61
C GLU A 275 -1.57 -13.95 4.67
N VAL A 276 -1.97 -13.53 5.88
CA VAL A 276 -1.95 -14.37 7.09
C VAL A 276 -3.37 -14.70 7.58
N LEU A 277 -4.38 -13.88 7.28
CA LEU A 277 -5.76 -14.11 7.73
C LEU A 277 -6.59 -14.82 6.68
N VAL A 278 -6.42 -14.49 5.40
CA VAL A 278 -7.24 -15.05 4.32
C VAL A 278 -6.68 -16.38 3.80
N PRO A 279 -7.46 -17.47 3.83
CA PRO A 279 -7.04 -18.76 3.31
C PRO A 279 -6.68 -18.69 1.83
N MET A 280 -5.72 -19.52 1.40
CA MET A 280 -5.19 -19.52 0.04
C MET A 280 -6.27 -19.50 -1.06
N ALA A 281 -7.32 -20.30 -0.91
CA ALA A 281 -8.42 -20.41 -1.88
C ALA A 281 -9.33 -19.16 -1.97
N ARG A 282 -9.21 -18.21 -1.03
CA ARG A 282 -10.05 -17.00 -0.96
C ARG A 282 -9.29 -15.70 -1.19
N LYS A 283 -7.96 -15.74 -1.34
CA LYS A 283 -7.11 -14.54 -1.47
C LYS A 283 -7.49 -13.66 -2.67
N ASP A 284 -7.77 -14.27 -3.82
CA ASP A 284 -8.20 -13.52 -5.02
C ASP A 284 -9.63 -12.95 -4.84
N ALA A 285 -10.51 -13.63 -4.10
CA ALA A 285 -11.85 -13.13 -3.82
C ALA A 285 -11.80 -11.90 -2.90
N TRP A 286 -10.95 -11.93 -1.88
CA TRP A 286 -10.70 -10.78 -1.02
C TRP A 286 -10.17 -9.59 -1.82
N ASN A 287 -9.13 -9.79 -2.66
CA ASN A 287 -8.57 -8.76 -3.53
C ASN A 287 -9.60 -8.11 -4.48
N ARG A 288 -10.63 -8.86 -4.91
CA ARG A 288 -11.68 -8.39 -5.83
C ARG A 288 -12.88 -7.74 -5.13
N SER A 289 -13.02 -7.93 -3.83
CA SER A 289 -14.07 -7.31 -3.01
C SER A 289 -13.64 -5.94 -2.50
N ALA A 290 -14.57 -5.00 -2.38
CA ALA A 290 -14.29 -3.73 -1.73
C ALA A 290 -14.34 -3.87 -0.19
N PRO A 291 -13.61 -3.05 0.60
CA PRO A 291 -13.50 -3.24 2.04
C PRO A 291 -14.83 -3.29 2.78
N GLU A 292 -15.88 -2.60 2.32
CA GLU A 292 -17.20 -2.64 2.96
C GLU A 292 -17.87 -4.03 2.94
N GLN A 293 -17.29 -5.00 2.22
CA GLN A 293 -17.70 -6.40 2.17
C GLN A 293 -16.86 -7.31 3.09
N ASP A 294 -15.93 -6.76 3.89
CA ASP A 294 -15.02 -7.56 4.72
C ASP A 294 -15.69 -8.31 5.88
N SER A 295 -16.98 -8.08 6.14
CA SER A 295 -17.78 -8.96 7.00
C SER A 295 -17.74 -10.43 6.55
N ASP A 296 -17.56 -10.68 5.25
CA ASP A 296 -17.40 -12.04 4.68
C ASP A 296 -16.10 -12.74 5.13
N PHE A 297 -15.15 -11.98 5.68
CA PHE A 297 -13.84 -12.43 6.16
C PHE A 297 -13.67 -12.22 7.67
N ALA A 298 -14.61 -11.56 8.34
CA ALA A 298 -14.48 -11.19 9.76
C ALA A 298 -14.20 -12.38 10.69
N GLN A 299 -14.78 -13.55 10.41
CA GLN A 299 -14.49 -14.73 11.23
C GLN A 299 -13.02 -15.17 11.17
N LEU A 300 -12.33 -14.91 10.05
CA LEU A 300 -10.90 -15.20 9.91
C LEU A 300 -10.04 -14.24 10.73
N VAL A 301 -10.54 -13.02 10.97
CA VAL A 301 -9.91 -12.04 11.87
C VAL A 301 -10.21 -12.40 13.33
N ALA A 302 -11.45 -12.77 13.64
CA ALA A 302 -11.87 -13.19 14.97
C ALA A 302 -11.18 -14.48 15.44
N ARG A 303 -10.91 -15.39 14.49
CA ARG A 303 -10.25 -16.69 14.69
C ARG A 303 -9.16 -16.93 13.65
N PRO A 304 -8.01 -16.24 13.74
CA PRO A 304 -6.93 -16.42 12.78
C PRO A 304 -6.39 -17.85 12.82
N GLU A 305 -6.21 -18.47 11.65
CA GLU A 305 -5.65 -19.82 11.55
C GLU A 305 -4.27 -19.91 12.22
N LEU A 306 -3.42 -18.88 12.01
CA LEU A 306 -2.11 -18.79 12.63
C LEU A 306 -2.20 -18.91 14.17
N ALA A 307 -3.21 -18.32 14.80
CA ALA A 307 -3.38 -18.42 16.25
C ALA A 307 -3.65 -19.87 16.71
N GLY A 308 -4.38 -20.66 15.91
CA GLY A 308 -4.61 -22.08 16.17
C GLY A 308 -3.40 -22.96 15.85
N LEU A 309 -2.58 -22.59 14.86
CA LEU A 309 -1.39 -23.33 14.48
C LEU A 309 -0.22 -23.14 15.46
N LEU A 310 -0.05 -21.94 16.02
CA LEU A 310 1.11 -21.63 16.89
C LEU A 310 1.27 -22.61 18.07
N PRO A 311 0.23 -22.98 18.84
CA PRO A 311 0.37 -23.99 19.90
C PRO A 311 0.74 -25.39 19.41
N VAL A 312 0.39 -25.75 18.18
CA VAL A 312 0.73 -27.05 17.57
C VAL A 312 2.17 -27.03 17.07
N LEU A 313 2.56 -25.94 16.41
CA LEU A 313 3.90 -25.73 15.85
C LEU A 313 4.93 -25.45 16.95
N TYR A 314 4.51 -24.95 18.11
CA TYR A 314 5.34 -24.68 19.27
C TYR A 314 4.72 -25.29 20.54
N PRO A 315 4.85 -26.62 20.74
CA PRO A 315 4.31 -27.29 21.91
C PRO A 315 4.75 -26.62 23.21
N ASP A 316 3.79 -26.39 24.12
CA ASP A 316 3.98 -25.77 25.44
C ASP A 316 4.46 -24.30 25.47
N VAL A 317 4.72 -23.66 24.32
CA VAL A 317 5.21 -22.26 24.26
C VAL A 317 4.08 -21.25 24.43
N PHE A 318 2.89 -21.54 23.89
CA PHE A 318 1.75 -20.63 23.88
C PHE A 318 0.54 -21.15 24.66
N PRO A 319 0.66 -21.49 25.96
CA PRO A 319 -0.41 -22.14 26.73
C PRO A 319 -1.67 -21.27 26.84
N ASN A 320 -1.51 -19.94 26.97
CA ASN A 320 -2.65 -19.02 27.00
C ASN A 320 -3.38 -18.94 25.67
N LEU A 321 -2.64 -18.99 24.55
CA LEU A 321 -3.24 -19.00 23.21
C LEU A 321 -3.94 -20.33 22.95
N ALA A 322 -3.35 -21.44 23.38
CA ALA A 322 -3.93 -22.78 23.28
C ALA A 322 -5.25 -22.90 24.06
N ALA A 323 -5.35 -22.24 25.22
CA ALA A 323 -6.54 -22.21 26.04
C ALA A 323 -7.58 -21.16 25.59
N TYR A 324 -7.22 -20.26 24.67
CA TYR A 324 -8.10 -19.17 24.24
C TYR A 324 -9.12 -19.66 23.20
N ASP A 325 -10.36 -19.76 23.62
CA ASP A 325 -11.46 -20.31 22.82
C ASP A 325 -12.57 -19.29 22.51
N GLN A 326 -12.30 -18.00 22.70
CA GLN A 326 -13.23 -16.90 22.39
C GLN A 326 -12.88 -16.18 21.09
N ASP A 327 -13.83 -15.41 20.54
CA ASP A 327 -13.58 -14.57 19.36
C ASP A 327 -12.73 -13.36 19.76
N ARG A 328 -11.71 -13.05 18.94
CA ARG A 328 -10.79 -11.92 19.16
C ARG A 328 -11.43 -10.59 18.76
N ALA A 329 -12.26 -10.05 19.65
CA ALA A 329 -12.88 -8.73 19.48
C ALA A 329 -11.85 -7.60 19.34
N ASP A 330 -10.67 -7.74 19.94
CA ASP A 330 -9.55 -6.83 19.79
C ASP A 330 -8.96 -6.84 18.37
N LEU A 331 -8.81 -8.03 17.75
CA LEU A 331 -8.38 -8.12 16.35
C LEU A 331 -9.45 -7.59 15.39
N LEU A 332 -10.74 -7.87 15.66
CA LEU A 332 -11.83 -7.27 14.90
C LEU A 332 -11.78 -5.74 14.95
N ALA A 333 -11.54 -5.16 16.14
CA ALA A 333 -11.39 -3.72 16.28
C ALA A 333 -10.17 -3.20 15.51
N ILE A 334 -9.00 -3.81 15.67
CA ILE A 334 -7.76 -3.36 15.03
C ILE A 334 -7.84 -3.42 13.50
N PHE A 335 -8.36 -4.51 12.94
CA PHE A 335 -8.37 -4.73 11.49
C PHE A 335 -9.62 -4.16 10.81
N LEU A 336 -10.81 -4.21 11.44
CA LEU A 336 -12.07 -4.05 10.71
C LEU A 336 -12.92 -2.85 11.12
N THR A 337 -12.84 -2.30 12.33
CA THR A 337 -13.71 -1.18 12.74
C THR A 337 -12.96 0.05 13.24
N GLY A 338 -11.74 -0.13 13.72
CA GLY A 338 -11.05 0.84 14.57
C GLY A 338 -11.36 0.64 16.06
N ILE A 339 -10.55 1.29 16.88
CA ILE A 339 -10.66 1.31 18.35
C ILE A 339 -11.64 2.43 18.73
N PRO A 340 -12.77 2.09 19.38
CA PRO A 340 -13.73 3.10 19.80
C PRO A 340 -13.24 3.88 21.04
N GLU A 341 -13.87 5.02 21.29
CA GLU A 341 -13.66 5.79 22.51
C GLU A 341 -13.87 4.92 23.77
N GLY A 342 -13.07 5.19 24.80
CA GLY A 342 -13.16 4.53 26.10
C GLY A 342 -12.35 3.25 26.24
N VAL A 343 -11.87 2.67 25.13
CA VAL A 343 -10.92 1.53 25.17
C VAL A 343 -9.50 2.02 25.47
N VAL A 344 -9.06 3.06 24.77
CA VAL A 344 -7.79 3.73 25.02
C VAL A 344 -8.09 5.17 25.50
N PRO A 345 -7.70 5.57 26.72
CA PRO A 345 -7.97 6.91 27.23
C PRO A 345 -7.44 8.00 26.30
N GLY A 346 -8.33 8.90 25.85
CA GLY A 346 -7.99 10.04 25.00
C GLY A 346 -7.68 9.69 23.53
N PHE A 347 -8.05 8.49 23.07
CA PHE A 347 -7.85 8.06 21.69
C PHE A 347 -9.05 7.28 21.17
N GLN A 348 -9.36 7.52 19.89
CA GLN A 348 -10.22 6.67 19.09
C GLN A 348 -9.76 6.75 17.62
N ASN A 349 -10.04 5.71 16.85
CA ASN A 349 -9.90 5.74 15.40
C ASN A 349 -11.02 4.97 14.71
N ASN A 350 -12.22 4.96 15.29
CA ASN A 350 -13.34 4.16 14.83
C ASN A 350 -13.99 4.75 13.57
N THR A 351 -14.27 3.90 12.58
CA THR A 351 -14.95 4.29 11.32
C THR A 351 -16.32 3.61 11.21
N GLY A 352 -17.09 3.62 12.29
CA GLY A 352 -18.43 3.05 12.33
C GLY A 352 -18.49 1.54 12.55
N THR A 353 -19.63 0.95 12.23
CA THR A 353 -19.93 -0.48 12.48
C THR A 353 -19.60 -1.40 11.31
N THR A 354 -19.35 -0.83 10.13
CA THR A 354 -18.99 -1.61 8.94
C THR A 354 -17.61 -2.23 9.15
N GLN A 355 -17.55 -3.55 9.01
CA GLN A 355 -16.30 -4.29 9.09
C GLN A 355 -15.56 -4.15 7.77
N ALA A 356 -14.53 -3.31 7.75
CA ALA A 356 -13.74 -2.94 6.58
C ALA A 356 -12.25 -2.87 6.90
N ASP A 357 -11.42 -3.54 6.07
CA ASP A 357 -9.97 -3.37 6.10
C ASP A 357 -9.61 -1.95 5.62
N LEU A 358 -9.38 -1.05 6.57
CA LEU A 358 -9.00 0.34 6.35
C LEU A 358 -7.81 0.71 7.24
N GLN A 359 -6.84 1.42 6.67
CA GLN A 359 -5.76 2.06 7.39
C GLN A 359 -6.31 3.33 8.02
N ARG A 360 -6.63 3.27 9.31
CA ARG A 360 -7.32 4.34 10.03
C ARG A 360 -6.32 5.31 10.64
N LEU A 361 -6.46 6.59 10.29
CA LEU A 361 -5.65 7.68 10.80
C LEU A 361 -6.54 8.65 11.58
N ASN A 362 -6.16 8.93 12.83
CA ASN A 362 -6.68 10.08 13.56
C ASN A 362 -5.80 11.30 13.27
N VAL A 363 -6.31 12.26 12.49
CA VAL A 363 -5.56 13.43 12.03
C VAL A 363 -5.31 14.47 13.13
N ALA A 364 -6.00 14.37 14.27
CA ALA A 364 -5.76 15.23 15.43
C ALA A 364 -4.53 14.79 16.25
N ILE A 365 -4.01 13.58 16.00
CA ILE A 365 -2.79 13.09 16.66
C ILE A 365 -1.57 13.66 15.95
N PRO A 366 -0.75 14.50 16.61
CA PRO A 366 0.42 15.09 15.99
C PRO A 366 1.52 14.03 15.77
N PRO A 367 2.43 14.25 14.80
CA PRO A 367 3.59 13.41 14.62
C PRO A 367 4.44 13.34 15.88
N SER A 368 5.00 12.17 16.19
CA SER A 368 5.91 12.01 17.33
C SER A 368 7.17 12.84 17.13
N ALA A 369 7.54 13.63 18.14
CA ALA A 369 8.82 14.36 18.18
C ALA A 369 10.05 13.41 18.24
N LYS A 370 9.83 12.13 18.55
CA LYS A 370 10.87 11.08 18.57
C LYS A 370 10.38 9.90 17.73
N PRO A 371 10.58 9.94 16.40
CA PRO A 371 10.16 8.86 15.53
C PRO A 371 10.74 7.51 15.98
N ASN A 372 9.89 6.48 15.99
CA ASN A 372 10.29 5.10 16.27
C ASN A 372 10.01 4.25 15.04
N VAL A 373 11.05 3.57 14.55
CA VAL A 373 10.97 2.69 13.38
C VAL A 373 10.04 1.50 13.60
N ASN A 374 9.82 1.10 14.85
CA ASN A 374 8.91 0.01 15.21
C ASN A 374 7.45 0.46 15.40
N GLY A 375 7.13 1.73 15.14
CA GLY A 375 5.83 2.33 15.47
C GLY A 375 5.72 2.76 16.94
N LEU A 376 4.48 3.08 17.35
CA LEU A 376 3.98 3.67 18.60
C LEU A 376 5.04 4.11 19.65
N VAL A 377 5.05 5.42 19.93
CA VAL A 377 5.67 6.07 21.10
C VAL A 377 4.58 6.63 21.99
#